data_AF-A0A7Y4ZMV4-F1
#
_entry.id   AF-A0A7Y4ZMV4-F1
#
_cell.length_a   1.000
_cell.length_b   1.000
_cell.length_c   1.000
_cell.angle_alpha   90.00
_cell.angle_beta   90.00
_cell.angle_gamma   90.00
#
_symmetry.space_group_name_H-M   'P 1'
#
loop_
_entity.id
_entity.type
_entity.pdbx_description
1 polymer ?
#
loop_
_entity_poly.entity_id
_entity_poly.type
_entity_poly.pdbx_seq_one_letter_code
_entity_poly.pdbx_strand_id
1 'polypeptide(L)'
;MGRSIRSAAVHVLTALLVVACAAAPRAPIPMSPPPSAPREAPAAEASAGPVVLAPMGITADPEEEIDPARAPAHPRGFSPGVPGELVRWETNGDGRRYTNMPVRLASAAPAEIVVYATPNGNTIEQTLGRQRGTDESFRYDIQHVLAQVRLYRKEVPERTVALVVLEAPDLSWPTWRQAHTDAPARAAAMMKSIGDLLPGSKLSLVSHSGGGALTFALLNHAQTLPDAVERIAFLDSHYAFEAGEEHGKKLAAWIRASRTHHLVALAYDDRKIRLHGKRVVKPGGGSFNATFRMIQALEAERMPVRESHEGAFRRFVGEDGRVELRVHPNPKNVILHSALVSDDNGLLFALARGKGETLEARFRLGPPRLFTALVDPPPSGGNASAAATSTP
;
A
#
# COMPACT_ATOMS: atom_id res chain seq x y z
N MET A 1 37.97 40.02 4.26
CA MET A 1 36.75 40.74 3.83
C MET A 1 36.23 40.05 2.57
N GLY A 2 35.38 39.04 2.68
CA GLY A 2 33.94 39.18 2.90
C GLY A 2 33.22 39.14 1.54
N ARG A 3 32.88 37.95 1.05
CA ARG A 3 31.91 37.77 -0.05
C ARG A 3 30.87 36.72 0.36
N SER A 4 29.63 37.19 0.43
CA SER A 4 28.43 36.49 0.89
C SER A 4 27.79 35.69 -0.23
N ILE A 5 27.68 34.38 0.01
CA ILE A 5 26.51 33.49 -0.14
C ILE A 5 25.25 34.12 -0.78
N ARG A 6 24.80 33.52 -1.89
CA ARG A 6 23.41 33.07 -2.18
C ARG A 6 23.26 32.79 -3.70
N SER A 7 23.19 31.51 -4.09
CA SER A 7 22.35 31.02 -5.20
C SER A 7 22.70 29.55 -5.51
N ALA A 8 21.95 28.60 -4.96
CA ALA A 8 21.85 27.22 -5.43
C ALA A 8 20.68 26.52 -4.70
N ALA A 9 19.45 27.02 -4.89
CA ALA A 9 18.25 26.37 -4.39
C ALA A 9 17.05 26.71 -5.29
N VAL A 10 17.22 26.51 -6.60
CA VAL A 10 16.14 26.59 -7.60
C VAL A 10 16.47 25.50 -8.61
N HIS A 11 15.55 24.56 -8.82
CA HIS A 11 15.54 23.41 -9.77
C HIS A 11 15.49 21.99 -9.15
N VAL A 12 14.54 21.65 -8.26
CA VAL A 12 14.10 20.24 -8.11
C VAL A 12 12.62 20.10 -7.64
N LEU A 13 11.66 20.88 -8.15
CA LEU A 13 10.23 20.68 -7.80
C LEU A 13 9.28 20.75 -8.98
N THR A 14 9.67 20.16 -10.11
CA THR A 14 8.87 20.15 -11.36
C THR A 14 8.79 18.75 -11.97
N ALA A 15 8.49 17.72 -11.18
CA ALA A 15 8.21 16.38 -11.69
C ALA A 15 7.10 15.72 -10.87
N LEU A 16 5.86 16.20 -11.02
CA LEU A 16 4.64 15.48 -10.62
C LEU A 16 3.44 16.10 -11.36
N LEU A 17 2.72 15.23 -12.08
CA LEU A 17 1.41 15.42 -12.72
C LEU A 17 1.28 16.37 -13.92
N VAL A 18 1.51 15.82 -15.12
CA VAL A 18 0.70 16.17 -16.31
C VAL A 18 0.37 14.88 -17.06
N VAL A 19 -0.84 14.33 -16.86
CA VAL A 19 -1.47 13.39 -17.82
C VAL A 19 -2.68 14.10 -18.41
N ALA A 20 -2.71 14.28 -19.72
CA ALA A 20 -3.76 14.96 -20.46
C ALA A 20 -4.66 13.94 -21.15
N CYS A 21 -5.97 13.99 -20.88
CA CYS A 21 -7.01 13.48 -21.76
C CYS A 21 -8.13 14.52 -21.82
N ALA A 22 -8.54 14.86 -23.03
CA ALA A 22 -9.61 15.81 -23.32
C ALA A 22 -10.97 15.09 -23.32
N ALA A 23 -11.98 15.68 -22.68
CA ALA A 23 -13.38 15.30 -22.87
C ALA A 23 -14.31 16.53 -22.66
N ALA A 24 -15.30 16.66 -23.54
CA ALA A 24 -16.22 17.79 -23.72
C ALA A 24 -17.22 18.01 -22.56
N PRO A 25 -17.80 19.21 -22.41
CA PRO A 25 -18.59 19.58 -21.22
C PRO A 25 -20.00 18.98 -21.22
N ARG A 26 -20.46 18.48 -20.05
CA ARG A 26 -21.87 18.17 -19.76
C ARG A 26 -22.39 19.02 -18.60
N ALA A 27 -23.67 19.37 -18.70
CA ALA A 27 -24.42 20.32 -17.87
C ALA A 27 -24.60 19.89 -16.39
N PRO A 28 -24.81 20.83 -15.45
CA PRO A 28 -24.90 20.54 -14.02
C PRO A 28 -26.25 19.95 -13.61
N ILE A 29 -26.20 18.99 -12.67
CA ILE A 29 -27.35 18.38 -11.99
C ILE A 29 -27.65 19.18 -10.71
N PRO A 30 -28.93 19.48 -10.36
CA PRO A 30 -29.29 20.25 -9.18
C PRO A 30 -29.15 19.45 -7.87
N MET A 31 -28.65 20.10 -6.82
CA MET A 31 -28.52 19.51 -5.48
C MET A 31 -29.78 19.73 -4.64
N SER A 32 -30.26 18.69 -3.95
CA SER A 32 -31.30 18.76 -2.92
C SER A 32 -30.73 19.21 -1.56
N PRO A 33 -31.53 19.86 -0.69
CA PRO A 33 -31.07 20.40 0.59
C PRO A 33 -30.86 19.31 1.66
N PRO A 34 -30.00 19.57 2.67
CA PRO A 34 -29.66 18.60 3.71
C PRO A 34 -30.76 18.44 4.77
N PRO A 35 -30.91 17.24 5.37
CA PRO A 35 -31.85 17.01 6.48
C PRO A 35 -31.30 17.47 7.84
N SER A 36 -32.24 17.80 8.73
CA SER A 36 -32.09 18.41 10.06
C SER A 36 -31.42 17.51 11.10
N ALA A 37 -30.78 18.16 12.09
CA ALA A 37 -29.98 17.55 13.17
C ALA A 37 -30.76 16.59 14.10
N PRO A 38 -30.12 15.53 14.63
CA PRO A 38 -30.71 14.62 15.60
C PRO A 38 -30.63 15.11 17.06
N ARG A 39 -31.65 14.73 17.85
CA ARG A 39 -31.83 14.97 19.29
C ARG A 39 -30.88 14.11 20.14
N GLU A 40 -30.41 14.70 21.25
CA GLU A 40 -29.58 14.08 22.30
C GLU A 40 -30.28 12.94 23.05
N ALA A 41 -29.51 11.92 23.44
CA ALA A 41 -29.89 10.84 24.35
C ALA A 41 -28.94 10.82 25.57
N PRO A 42 -29.39 10.39 26.76
CA PRO A 42 -28.71 10.65 28.03
C PRO A 42 -27.60 9.63 28.36
N ALA A 43 -26.70 10.07 29.23
CA ALA A 43 -25.51 9.39 29.73
C ALA A 43 -25.81 8.12 30.56
N ALA A 44 -24.95 7.11 30.42
CA ALA A 44 -24.93 5.93 31.28
C ALA A 44 -23.61 5.87 32.06
N GLU A 45 -23.74 5.71 33.37
CA GLU A 45 -22.69 5.71 34.39
C GLU A 45 -21.83 4.43 34.35
N ALA A 46 -20.54 4.63 34.65
CA ALA A 46 -19.55 3.56 34.81
C ALA A 46 -19.50 3.09 36.27
N SER A 47 -19.56 1.77 36.48
CA SER A 47 -19.24 1.11 37.75
C SER A 47 -18.07 0.16 37.54
N ALA A 48 -16.94 0.47 38.17
CA ALA A 48 -15.72 -0.33 38.17
C ALA A 48 -15.61 -1.06 39.52
N GLY A 49 -15.61 -2.40 39.49
CA GLY A 49 -15.22 -3.25 40.61
C GLY A 49 -13.78 -3.76 40.44
N PRO A 50 -13.02 -4.03 41.51
CA PRO A 50 -11.61 -4.40 41.41
C PRO A 50 -11.48 -5.89 41.08
N VAL A 51 -10.71 -6.21 40.03
CA VAL A 51 -10.28 -7.58 39.74
C VAL A 51 -8.86 -7.76 40.27
N VAL A 52 -8.71 -8.69 41.21
CA VAL A 52 -7.45 -9.11 41.82
C VAL A 52 -6.70 -10.03 40.83
N LEU A 53 -5.51 -9.63 40.40
CA LEU A 53 -4.60 -10.42 39.57
C LEU A 53 -3.63 -11.21 40.47
N ALA A 54 -3.68 -12.54 40.38
CA ALA A 54 -2.66 -13.44 40.94
C ALA A 54 -1.48 -13.59 39.95
N PRO A 55 -0.23 -13.73 40.42
CA PRO A 55 0.95 -13.79 39.56
C PRO A 55 1.12 -15.19 38.99
N MET A 56 0.95 -15.35 37.67
CA MET A 56 1.37 -16.55 36.94
C MET A 56 2.79 -16.34 36.44
N GLY A 57 3.71 -17.14 36.98
CA GLY A 57 5.13 -17.11 36.63
C GLY A 57 5.39 -17.46 35.18
N ILE A 58 6.15 -16.61 34.50
CA ILE A 58 6.71 -16.85 33.17
C ILE A 58 8.02 -17.61 33.39
N THR A 59 8.02 -18.92 33.11
CA THR A 59 9.25 -19.66 32.85
C THR A 59 9.69 -19.33 31.42
N ALA A 60 10.84 -18.67 31.29
CA ALA A 60 11.47 -18.46 29.99
C ALA A 60 11.91 -19.81 29.42
N ASP A 61 11.46 -20.14 28.21
CA ASP A 61 12.05 -21.23 27.42
C ASP A 61 13.52 -20.88 27.10
N PRO A 62 14.44 -21.86 27.13
CA PRO A 62 15.84 -21.60 26.84
C PRO A 62 16.01 -21.24 25.37
N GLU A 63 16.78 -20.18 25.10
CA GLU A 63 17.23 -19.81 23.77
C GLU A 63 17.99 -21.00 23.15
N GLU A 64 17.39 -21.65 22.16
CA GLU A 64 18.03 -22.71 21.39
C GLU A 64 19.12 -22.07 20.51
N GLU A 65 20.38 -22.27 20.90
CA GLU A 65 21.57 -21.80 20.22
C GLU A 65 21.61 -22.37 18.78
N ILE A 66 21.59 -21.48 17.79
CA ILE A 66 21.59 -21.86 16.37
C ILE A 66 22.98 -22.40 16.00
N ASP A 67 23.08 -23.70 15.73
CA ASP A 67 24.28 -24.33 15.14
C ASP A 67 24.60 -23.70 13.76
N PRO A 68 25.71 -22.94 13.63
CA PRO A 68 26.06 -22.26 12.38
C PRO A 68 26.43 -23.21 11.25
N ALA A 69 26.67 -24.51 11.53
CA ALA A 69 27.00 -25.52 10.52
C ALA A 69 25.76 -26.11 9.81
N ARG A 70 24.54 -25.77 10.26
CA ARG A 70 23.27 -26.32 9.73
C ARG A 70 22.35 -25.26 9.13
N ALA A 71 22.89 -24.16 8.63
CA ALA A 71 22.12 -23.17 7.88
C ALA A 71 21.55 -23.82 6.60
N PRO A 72 20.22 -23.81 6.38
CA PRO A 72 19.65 -24.32 5.14
C PRO A 72 20.24 -23.52 3.97
N ALA A 73 20.72 -24.22 2.95
CA ALA A 73 21.15 -23.60 1.71
C ALA A 73 20.04 -22.64 1.23
N HIS A 74 20.37 -21.36 1.08
CA HIS A 74 19.38 -20.36 0.71
C HIS A 74 18.70 -20.75 -0.62
N PRO A 75 17.37 -20.56 -0.74
CA PRO A 75 16.68 -20.72 -2.01
C PRO A 75 17.43 -19.94 -3.10
N ARG A 76 17.60 -20.54 -4.29
CA ARG A 76 18.46 -19.97 -5.35
C ARG A 76 18.16 -18.49 -5.59
N GLY A 77 19.20 -17.65 -5.52
CA GLY A 77 19.13 -16.21 -5.77
C GLY A 77 18.72 -15.37 -4.56
N PHE A 78 18.50 -15.96 -3.39
CA PHE A 78 18.33 -15.22 -2.13
C PHE A 78 19.64 -15.12 -1.36
N SER A 79 19.87 -13.96 -0.78
CA SER A 79 20.94 -13.68 0.19
C SER A 79 20.33 -13.49 1.59
N PRO A 80 21.09 -13.72 2.67
CA PRO A 80 20.69 -13.29 4.00
C PRO A 80 20.35 -11.78 4.05
N GLY A 81 19.24 -11.44 4.71
CA GLY A 81 18.91 -10.07 5.11
C GLY A 81 19.31 -9.81 6.56
N VAL A 82 18.45 -9.10 7.30
CA VAL A 82 18.54 -9.08 8.78
C VAL A 82 18.23 -10.48 9.33
N PRO A 83 18.63 -10.81 10.58
CA PRO A 83 18.38 -12.13 11.16
C PRO A 83 16.93 -12.58 10.99
N GLY A 84 16.74 -13.78 10.44
CA GLY A 84 15.42 -14.36 10.15
C GLY A 84 14.82 -14.00 8.78
N GLU A 85 15.50 -13.19 7.96
CA GLU A 85 15.01 -12.78 6.64
C GLU A 85 15.94 -13.20 5.50
N LEU A 86 15.34 -13.49 4.35
CA LEU A 86 15.99 -13.70 3.06
C LEU A 86 15.58 -12.58 2.12
N VAL A 87 16.54 -12.08 1.35
CA VAL A 87 16.33 -10.99 0.39
C VAL A 87 16.83 -11.35 -0.99
N ARG A 88 16.18 -10.82 -2.02
CA ARG A 88 16.61 -10.96 -3.42
C ARG A 88 16.37 -9.65 -4.15
N TRP A 89 17.36 -9.25 -4.94
CA TRP A 89 17.31 -8.07 -5.80
C TRP A 89 17.39 -8.49 -7.26
N GLU A 90 16.56 -7.88 -8.09
CA GLU A 90 16.53 -8.10 -9.53
C GLU A 90 16.29 -6.78 -10.26
N THR A 91 16.90 -6.64 -11.43
CA THR A 91 16.71 -5.49 -12.32
C THR A 91 16.52 -6.03 -13.74
N ASN A 92 15.52 -5.52 -14.45
CA ASN A 92 15.27 -5.85 -15.85
C ASN A 92 14.71 -4.61 -16.59
N GLY A 93 14.29 -4.77 -17.84
CA GLY A 93 13.75 -3.68 -18.66
C GLY A 93 12.46 -3.06 -18.11
N ASP A 94 11.73 -3.77 -17.25
CA ASP A 94 10.50 -3.31 -16.61
C ASP A 94 10.74 -2.74 -15.20
N GLY A 95 12.00 -2.55 -14.80
CA GLY A 95 12.38 -1.88 -13.57
C GLY A 95 13.14 -2.75 -12.58
N ARG A 96 13.01 -2.42 -11.29
CA ARG A 96 13.66 -3.13 -10.19
C ARG A 96 12.64 -3.90 -9.35
N ARG A 97 13.06 -5.03 -8.82
CA ARG A 97 12.31 -5.87 -7.89
C ARG A 97 13.15 -6.19 -6.67
N TYR A 98 12.56 -5.99 -5.50
CA TYR A 98 13.08 -6.48 -4.23
C TYR A 98 12.10 -7.48 -3.65
N THR A 99 12.62 -8.63 -3.24
CA THR A 99 11.85 -9.65 -2.54
C THR A 99 12.41 -9.83 -1.14
N ASN A 100 11.53 -9.90 -0.14
CA ASN A 100 11.84 -10.22 1.24
C ASN A 100 10.91 -11.33 1.74
N MET A 101 11.47 -12.38 2.35
CA MET A 101 10.69 -13.48 2.92
C MET A 101 11.31 -13.98 4.23
N PRO A 102 10.55 -14.61 5.14
CA PRO A 102 11.12 -15.23 6.32
C PRO A 102 11.98 -16.44 5.94
N VAL A 103 13.05 -16.71 6.71
CA VAL A 103 13.87 -17.92 6.56
C VAL A 103 13.08 -19.19 6.87
N ARG A 104 12.19 -19.11 7.87
CA ARG A 104 11.30 -20.22 8.24
C ARG A 104 9.96 -20.04 7.53
N LEU A 105 9.64 -20.97 6.64
CA LEU A 105 8.38 -20.99 5.91
C LEU A 105 7.35 -21.80 6.72
N ALA A 106 6.18 -21.23 6.95
CA ALA A 106 5.02 -21.94 7.46
C ALA A 106 4.35 -22.76 6.34
N SER A 107 3.85 -23.94 6.69
CA SER A 107 3.14 -24.87 5.77
C SER A 107 1.65 -25.03 6.08
N ALA A 108 1.15 -24.42 7.17
CA ALA A 108 -0.22 -24.60 7.64
C ALA A 108 -1.28 -23.89 6.76
N ALA A 109 -0.88 -22.85 6.02
CA ALA A 109 -1.74 -22.13 5.09
C ALA A 109 -0.98 -21.83 3.78
N PRO A 110 -1.71 -21.63 2.65
CA PRO A 110 -1.10 -21.13 1.43
C PRO A 110 -0.32 -19.85 1.70
N ALA A 111 0.91 -19.79 1.21
CA ALA A 111 1.74 -18.60 1.32
C ALA A 111 1.04 -17.38 0.70
N GLU A 112 1.34 -16.19 1.20
CA GLU A 112 0.90 -14.93 0.65
C GLU A 112 2.11 -14.13 0.16
N ILE A 113 2.04 -13.60 -1.05
CA ILE A 113 2.99 -12.61 -1.56
C ILE A 113 2.28 -11.27 -1.63
N VAL A 114 2.71 -10.35 -0.76
CA VAL A 114 2.31 -8.94 -0.82
C VAL A 114 3.13 -8.28 -1.92
N VAL A 115 2.48 -7.92 -3.03
CA VAL A 115 3.11 -7.26 -4.17
C VAL A 115 2.82 -5.76 -4.07
N TYR A 116 3.84 -4.96 -3.79
CA TYR A 116 3.71 -3.52 -3.56
C TYR A 116 4.34 -2.72 -4.71
N ALA A 117 3.52 -2.03 -5.50
CA ALA A 117 4.00 -1.12 -6.53
C ALA A 117 4.38 0.24 -5.93
N THR A 118 5.62 0.70 -6.17
CA THR A 118 6.11 1.95 -5.59
C THR A 118 5.30 3.17 -6.01
N PRO A 119 5.16 4.18 -5.14
CA PRO A 119 4.56 5.46 -5.50
C PRO A 119 5.47 6.29 -6.41
N ASN A 120 4.89 7.23 -7.15
CA ASN A 120 5.63 8.09 -8.08
C ASN A 120 6.80 8.81 -7.39
N GLY A 121 7.97 8.76 -8.03
CA GLY A 121 9.21 9.38 -7.56
C GLY A 121 9.82 8.72 -6.32
N ASN A 122 9.46 7.48 -6.00
CA ASN A 122 10.06 6.72 -4.89
C ASN A 122 10.83 5.53 -5.44
N THR A 123 12.03 5.32 -4.88
CA THR A 123 12.78 4.08 -5.08
C THR A 123 12.25 2.96 -4.18
N ILE A 124 12.70 1.73 -4.40
CA ILE A 124 12.47 0.59 -3.51
C ILE A 124 12.96 0.94 -2.11
N GLU A 125 14.17 1.46 -1.94
CA GLU A 125 14.77 1.74 -0.63
C GLU A 125 13.94 2.76 0.16
N GLN A 126 13.45 3.81 -0.51
CA GLN A 126 12.54 4.78 0.09
C GLN A 126 11.19 4.16 0.47
N THR A 127 10.72 3.20 -0.34
CA THR A 127 9.43 2.54 -0.10
C THR A 127 9.52 1.49 1.01
N LEU A 128 10.61 0.71 1.08
CA LEU A 128 10.90 -0.19 2.18
C LEU A 128 10.87 0.56 3.51
N GLY A 129 11.43 1.78 3.49
CA GLY A 129 11.39 2.74 4.58
C GLY A 129 12.33 2.38 5.71
N ARG A 130 12.78 3.42 6.41
CA ARG A 130 13.63 3.34 7.60
C ARG A 130 13.61 4.67 8.32
N GLN A 131 14.14 4.70 9.53
CA GLN A 131 14.43 5.94 10.23
C GLN A 131 15.33 6.80 9.33
N ARG A 132 14.94 8.07 9.20
CA ARG A 132 15.63 9.04 8.36
C ARG A 132 16.84 9.60 9.10
N GLY A 133 18.00 9.56 8.46
CA GLY A 133 19.20 10.25 8.92
C GLY A 133 19.14 11.75 8.62
N THR A 134 20.14 12.48 9.09
CA THR A 134 20.32 13.91 8.76
C THR A 134 20.51 14.07 7.25
N ASP A 135 19.87 15.07 6.66
CA ASP A 135 19.96 15.44 5.24
C ASP A 135 19.42 14.41 4.22
N GLU A 136 18.79 13.34 4.68
CA GLU A 136 18.17 12.38 3.79
C GLU A 136 16.76 12.77 3.37
N SER A 137 16.36 12.28 2.19
CA SER A 137 15.02 12.45 1.65
C SER A 137 13.95 12.03 2.68
N PHE A 138 12.94 12.88 2.87
CA PHE A 138 11.79 12.59 3.72
C PHE A 138 11.05 11.30 3.30
N ARG A 139 11.22 10.86 2.04
CA ARG A 139 10.57 9.65 1.50
C ARG A 139 10.92 8.38 2.25
N TYR A 140 12.10 8.30 2.88
CA TYR A 140 12.47 7.16 3.72
C TYR A 140 11.56 6.99 4.94
N ASP A 141 10.90 8.05 5.41
CA ASP A 141 10.03 8.03 6.59
C ASP A 141 8.54 8.19 6.23
N ILE A 142 8.11 7.57 5.13
CA ILE A 142 6.69 7.58 4.71
C ILE A 142 6.10 6.17 4.67
N GLN A 143 6.66 5.31 3.82
CA GLN A 143 5.96 4.09 3.40
C GLN A 143 6.16 2.94 4.39
N HIS A 144 7.40 2.69 4.80
CA HIS A 144 7.75 1.65 5.79
C HIS A 144 7.14 0.28 5.49
N VAL A 145 7.01 -0.10 4.21
CA VAL A 145 6.27 -1.33 3.85
C VAL A 145 6.94 -2.57 4.42
N LEU A 146 8.26 -2.54 4.63
CA LEU A 146 8.99 -3.64 5.25
C LEU A 146 8.60 -3.80 6.72
N ALA A 147 8.58 -2.71 7.49
CA ALA A 147 8.15 -2.73 8.89
C ALA A 147 6.68 -3.17 9.04
N GLN A 148 5.81 -2.70 8.14
CA GLN A 148 4.40 -3.10 8.11
C GLN A 148 4.24 -4.60 7.83
N VAL A 149 4.91 -5.15 6.83
CA VAL A 149 4.82 -6.60 6.54
C VAL A 149 5.46 -7.44 7.64
N ARG A 150 6.54 -6.96 8.28
CA ARG A 150 7.10 -7.62 9.49
C ARG A 150 6.07 -7.67 10.62
N LEU A 151 5.33 -6.59 10.86
CA LEU A 151 4.25 -6.60 11.86
C LEU A 151 3.15 -7.58 11.47
N TYR A 152 2.69 -7.54 10.21
CA TYR A 152 1.65 -8.44 9.72
C TYR A 152 2.07 -9.92 9.89
N ARG A 153 3.29 -10.30 9.53
CA ARG A 153 3.84 -11.66 9.73
C ARG A 153 3.74 -12.14 11.18
N LYS A 154 3.97 -11.26 12.16
CA LYS A 154 3.87 -11.62 13.59
C LYS A 154 2.44 -11.97 14.02
N GLU A 155 1.44 -11.41 13.34
CA GLU A 155 0.03 -11.61 13.67
C GLU A 155 -0.62 -12.73 12.85
N VAL A 156 0.06 -13.25 11.82
CA VAL A 156 -0.38 -14.42 11.02
C VAL A 156 0.73 -15.50 10.93
N PRO A 157 1.22 -16.03 12.06
CA PRO A 157 2.37 -16.93 12.10
C PRO A 157 2.14 -18.27 11.37
N GLU A 158 0.88 -18.67 11.16
CA GLU A 158 0.50 -19.87 10.42
C GLU A 158 0.74 -19.76 8.91
N ARG A 159 1.03 -18.55 8.41
CA ARG A 159 1.18 -18.26 6.99
C ARG A 159 2.57 -17.72 6.66
N THR A 160 3.19 -18.28 5.63
CA THR A 160 4.35 -17.66 5.00
C THR A 160 3.92 -16.38 4.29
N VAL A 161 4.39 -15.22 4.72
CA VAL A 161 4.15 -13.96 4.00
C VAL A 161 5.45 -13.44 3.38
N ALA A 162 5.53 -13.36 2.07
CA ALA A 162 6.61 -12.67 1.36
C ALA A 162 6.18 -11.24 0.98
N LEU A 163 7.15 -10.34 0.88
CA LEU A 163 6.98 -9.00 0.33
C LEU A 163 7.76 -8.90 -0.97
N VAL A 164 7.12 -8.41 -2.02
CA VAL A 164 7.75 -8.04 -3.28
C VAL A 164 7.47 -6.56 -3.52
N VAL A 165 8.52 -5.74 -3.62
CA VAL A 165 8.41 -4.31 -3.96
C VAL A 165 8.88 -4.09 -5.39
N LEU A 166 8.07 -3.40 -6.18
CA LEU A 166 8.28 -3.16 -7.60
C LEU A 166 8.47 -1.67 -7.88
N GLU A 167 9.65 -1.30 -8.38
CA GLU A 167 9.97 0.06 -8.79
C GLU A 167 9.98 0.17 -10.31
N ALA A 168 9.18 1.11 -10.84
CA ALA A 168 9.13 1.41 -12.26
C ALA A 168 10.45 2.06 -12.75
N PRO A 169 10.82 1.84 -14.02
CA PRO A 169 11.75 2.72 -14.73
C PRO A 169 11.30 4.18 -14.59
N ASP A 170 12.25 5.09 -14.43
CA ASP A 170 12.00 6.53 -14.23
C ASP A 170 11.09 6.86 -13.03
N LEU A 171 10.93 5.92 -12.10
CA LEU A 171 10.15 6.06 -10.86
C LEU A 171 8.67 6.41 -11.10
N SER A 172 8.08 5.99 -12.23
CA SER A 172 6.69 6.33 -12.58
C SER A 172 5.99 5.20 -13.34
N TRP A 173 5.15 4.43 -12.64
CA TRP A 173 4.28 3.42 -13.26
C TRP A 173 3.30 4.00 -14.30
N PRO A 174 2.72 5.20 -14.14
CA PRO A 174 1.94 5.82 -15.19
C PRO A 174 2.74 6.11 -16.46
N THR A 175 3.99 6.60 -16.32
CA THR A 175 4.89 6.84 -17.45
C THR A 175 5.26 5.52 -18.12
N TRP A 176 5.64 4.51 -17.33
CA TRP A 176 5.93 3.17 -17.83
C TRP A 176 4.74 2.60 -18.62
N ARG A 177 3.52 2.70 -18.09
CA ARG A 177 2.30 2.21 -18.76
C ARG A 177 2.04 2.95 -20.09
N GLN A 178 2.34 4.24 -20.17
CA GLN A 178 2.17 5.03 -21.40
C GLN A 178 3.23 4.69 -22.45
N ALA A 179 4.46 4.39 -22.02
CA ALA A 179 5.57 4.08 -22.91
C ALA A 179 5.49 2.67 -23.52
N HIS A 180 4.76 1.75 -22.89
CA HIS A 180 4.66 0.35 -23.31
C HIS A 180 3.25 0.02 -23.80
N THR A 181 3.08 -0.11 -25.12
CA THR A 181 1.80 -0.54 -25.72
C THR A 181 1.41 -1.96 -25.30
N ASP A 182 2.39 -2.79 -24.96
CA ASP A 182 2.26 -4.14 -24.40
C ASP A 182 2.27 -4.17 -22.86
N ALA A 183 2.16 -3.01 -22.18
CA ALA A 183 2.09 -2.91 -20.72
C ALA A 183 1.13 -3.92 -20.06
N PRO A 184 -0.07 -4.19 -20.62
CA PRO A 184 -0.95 -5.20 -20.05
C PRO A 184 -0.31 -6.60 -19.99
N ALA A 185 0.28 -7.07 -21.08
CA ALA A 185 0.93 -8.38 -21.14
C ALA A 185 2.17 -8.45 -20.23
N ARG A 186 2.94 -7.36 -20.15
CA ARG A 186 4.08 -7.24 -19.24
C ARG A 186 3.67 -7.33 -17.78
N ALA A 187 2.61 -6.61 -17.38
CA ALA A 187 2.08 -6.68 -16.02
C ALA A 187 1.64 -8.10 -15.66
N ALA A 188 0.96 -8.80 -16.57
CA ALA A 188 0.56 -10.20 -16.36
C ALA A 188 1.77 -11.14 -16.23
N ALA A 189 2.78 -11.01 -17.10
CA ALA A 189 4.01 -11.78 -17.00
C ALA A 189 4.77 -11.53 -15.69
N MET A 190 4.78 -10.27 -15.23
CA MET A 190 5.38 -9.88 -13.95
C MET A 190 4.65 -10.55 -12.78
N MET A 191 3.32 -10.49 -12.73
CA MET A 191 2.54 -11.16 -11.67
C MET A 191 2.72 -12.68 -11.69
N LYS A 192 2.79 -13.28 -12.88
CA LYS A 192 3.09 -14.71 -13.01
C LYS A 192 4.47 -15.04 -12.45
N SER A 193 5.51 -14.31 -12.86
CA SER A 193 6.88 -14.50 -12.35
C SER A 193 6.98 -14.36 -10.84
N ILE A 194 6.17 -13.47 -10.24
CA ILE A 194 6.11 -13.29 -8.79
C ILE A 194 5.44 -14.48 -8.13
N GLY A 195 4.31 -14.97 -8.64
CA GLY A 195 3.65 -16.18 -8.13
C GLY A 195 4.54 -17.43 -8.22
N ASP A 196 5.40 -17.52 -9.23
CA ASP A 196 6.36 -18.61 -9.40
C ASP A 196 7.47 -18.61 -8.31
N LEU A 197 7.65 -17.53 -7.53
CA LEU A 197 8.60 -17.49 -6.40
C LEU A 197 8.20 -18.45 -5.27
N LEU A 198 6.90 -18.57 -5.02
CA LEU A 198 6.31 -19.49 -4.05
C LEU A 198 5.09 -20.14 -4.71
N PRO A 199 5.27 -21.28 -5.42
CA PRO A 199 4.18 -21.94 -6.13
C PRO A 199 2.99 -22.24 -5.20
N GLY A 200 1.78 -21.94 -5.67
CA GLY A 200 0.55 -22.09 -4.88
C GLY A 200 0.26 -20.94 -3.92
N SER A 201 1.12 -19.90 -3.88
CA SER A 201 0.85 -18.70 -3.10
C SER A 201 -0.34 -17.90 -3.63
N LYS A 202 -0.97 -17.16 -2.71
CA LYS A 202 -1.92 -16.10 -3.02
C LYS A 202 -1.21 -14.76 -3.12
N LEU A 203 -1.67 -13.89 -4.01
CA LEU A 203 -1.13 -12.57 -4.26
C LEU A 203 -2.06 -11.51 -3.66
N SER A 204 -1.48 -10.62 -2.86
CA SER A 204 -2.11 -9.38 -2.43
C SER A 204 -1.47 -8.23 -3.22
N LEU A 205 -2.17 -7.74 -4.24
CA LEU A 205 -1.72 -6.62 -5.06
C LEU A 205 -2.04 -5.31 -4.33
N VAL A 206 -1.01 -4.61 -3.88
CA VAL A 206 -1.14 -3.35 -3.16
C VAL A 206 -0.42 -2.24 -3.92
N SER A 207 -1.06 -1.09 -4.04
CA SER A 207 -0.45 0.06 -4.71
C SER A 207 -0.69 1.35 -3.94
N HIS A 208 0.32 2.21 -3.87
CA HIS A 208 0.18 3.59 -3.39
C HIS A 208 0.45 4.60 -4.51
N SER A 209 -0.32 5.69 -4.56
CA SER A 209 -0.12 6.76 -5.52
C SER A 209 -0.01 6.28 -6.98
N GLY A 210 1.06 6.68 -7.68
CA GLY A 210 1.57 6.15 -8.95
C GLY A 210 1.38 4.65 -9.20
N GLY A 211 1.62 3.83 -8.19
CA GLY A 211 1.66 2.37 -8.30
C GLY A 211 0.39 1.75 -8.85
N GLY A 212 -0.76 2.41 -8.69
CA GLY A 212 -2.04 1.89 -9.19
C GLY A 212 -2.05 1.70 -10.70
N ALA A 213 -1.23 2.44 -11.45
CA ALA A 213 -1.11 2.27 -12.89
C ALA A 213 -0.64 0.87 -13.31
N LEU A 214 0.20 0.20 -12.50
CA LEU A 214 0.61 -1.19 -12.74
C LEU A 214 -0.56 -2.16 -12.53
N THR A 215 -1.33 -1.97 -11.45
CA THR A 215 -2.54 -2.75 -11.17
C THR A 215 -3.57 -2.61 -12.30
N PHE A 216 -3.76 -1.40 -12.83
CA PHE A 216 -4.65 -1.20 -13.98
C PHE A 216 -4.08 -1.76 -15.28
N ALA A 217 -2.76 -1.77 -15.48
CA ALA A 217 -2.17 -2.47 -16.62
C ALA A 217 -2.54 -3.96 -16.60
N LEU A 218 -2.46 -4.61 -15.43
CA LEU A 218 -2.93 -5.99 -15.25
C LEU A 218 -4.42 -6.14 -15.54
N LEU A 219 -5.27 -5.26 -14.99
CA LEU A 219 -6.72 -5.28 -15.25
C LEU A 219 -7.04 -5.10 -16.74
N ASN A 220 -6.23 -4.34 -17.47
CA ASN A 220 -6.41 -4.14 -18.91
C ASN A 220 -6.02 -5.36 -19.75
N HIS A 221 -5.15 -6.23 -19.24
CA HIS A 221 -4.80 -7.48 -19.90
C HIS A 221 -5.85 -8.56 -19.68
N ALA A 222 -6.26 -8.68 -18.42
CA ALA A 222 -7.05 -9.79 -17.95
C ALA A 222 -8.49 -9.68 -18.48
N GLN A 223 -8.92 -10.69 -19.25
CA GLN A 223 -10.36 -10.96 -19.40
C GLN A 223 -10.95 -11.36 -18.04
N THR A 224 -10.21 -12.18 -17.30
CA THR A 224 -10.46 -12.56 -15.90
C THR A 224 -9.16 -12.51 -15.11
N LEU A 225 -9.21 -11.98 -13.89
CA LEU A 225 -8.04 -11.96 -13.01
C LEU A 225 -7.70 -13.39 -12.54
N PRO A 226 -6.42 -13.77 -12.44
CA PRO A 226 -6.04 -15.08 -11.94
C PRO A 226 -6.54 -15.33 -10.51
N ASP A 227 -6.99 -16.54 -10.19
CA ASP A 227 -7.42 -16.95 -8.82
C ASP A 227 -6.30 -16.85 -7.77
N ALA A 228 -5.04 -16.82 -8.22
CA ALA A 228 -3.91 -16.52 -7.36
C ALA A 228 -4.02 -15.10 -6.76
N VAL A 229 -4.63 -14.14 -7.46
CA VAL A 229 -4.88 -12.79 -6.92
C VAL A 229 -6.03 -12.84 -5.93
N GLU A 230 -5.69 -12.90 -4.64
CA GLU A 230 -6.68 -12.93 -3.56
C GLU A 230 -7.14 -11.52 -3.18
N ARG A 231 -6.31 -10.50 -3.37
CA ARG A 231 -6.62 -9.15 -2.92
C ARG A 231 -6.05 -8.08 -3.82
N ILE A 232 -6.84 -7.02 -3.97
CA ILE A 232 -6.45 -5.78 -4.63
C ILE A 232 -6.71 -4.63 -3.66
N ALA A 233 -5.66 -3.91 -3.31
CA ALA A 233 -5.71 -2.78 -2.39
C ALA A 233 -5.14 -1.51 -3.02
N PHE A 234 -5.99 -0.51 -3.22
CA PHE A 234 -5.61 0.80 -3.70
C PHE A 234 -5.46 1.77 -2.52
N LEU A 235 -4.22 2.10 -2.17
CA LEU A 235 -3.91 3.13 -1.18
C LEU A 235 -3.80 4.47 -1.91
N ASP A 236 -4.92 5.18 -2.03
CA ASP A 236 -5.04 6.45 -2.75
C ASP A 236 -4.41 6.41 -4.16
N SER A 237 -4.68 5.31 -4.87
CA SER A 237 -4.00 4.94 -6.12
C SER A 237 -4.92 4.49 -7.25
N HIS A 238 -6.24 4.43 -7.04
CA HIS A 238 -7.20 4.00 -8.06
C HIS A 238 -7.65 5.13 -9.01
N TYR A 239 -6.95 6.27 -9.07
CA TYR A 239 -7.38 7.42 -9.88
C TYR A 239 -7.42 7.17 -11.40
N ALA A 240 -6.77 6.11 -11.89
CA ALA A 240 -6.86 5.64 -13.28
C ALA A 240 -8.06 4.70 -13.53
N PHE A 241 -8.99 4.57 -12.58
CA PHE A 241 -10.23 3.84 -12.79
C PHE A 241 -11.08 4.56 -13.84
N GLU A 242 -11.22 3.90 -14.99
CA GLU A 242 -12.06 4.32 -16.11
C GLU A 242 -13.21 3.34 -16.34
N ALA A 243 -14.43 3.87 -16.52
CA ALA A 243 -15.60 3.05 -16.82
C ALA A 243 -15.52 2.42 -18.23
N GLY A 244 -14.89 3.11 -19.18
CA GLY A 244 -14.72 2.64 -20.57
C GLY A 244 -13.76 1.46 -20.74
N GLU A 245 -12.95 1.13 -19.74
CA GLU A 245 -12.00 -0.01 -19.77
C GLU A 245 -12.59 -1.29 -19.13
N GLU A 246 -13.91 -1.32 -18.90
CA GLU A 246 -14.65 -2.42 -18.24
C GLU A 246 -14.13 -2.81 -16.84
N HIS A 247 -13.37 -1.93 -16.17
CA HIS A 247 -12.76 -2.22 -14.87
C HIS A 247 -13.77 -2.71 -13.83
N GLY A 248 -14.94 -2.08 -13.74
CA GLY A 248 -16.00 -2.47 -12.80
C GLY A 248 -16.50 -3.89 -13.02
N LYS A 249 -16.76 -4.25 -14.29
CA LYS A 249 -17.18 -5.61 -14.70
C LYS A 249 -16.14 -6.66 -14.36
N LYS A 250 -14.86 -6.38 -14.63
CA LYS A 250 -13.74 -7.28 -14.31
C LYS A 250 -13.58 -7.47 -12.81
N LEU A 251 -13.64 -6.40 -12.03
CA LEU A 251 -13.57 -6.46 -10.56
C LEU A 251 -14.77 -7.20 -9.97
N ALA A 252 -16.00 -6.95 -10.45
CA ALA A 252 -17.19 -7.64 -9.98
C ALA A 252 -17.15 -9.14 -10.32
N ALA A 253 -16.74 -9.51 -11.54
CA ALA A 253 -16.55 -10.90 -11.94
C ALA A 253 -15.49 -11.60 -11.07
N TRP A 254 -14.36 -10.93 -10.81
CA TRP A 254 -13.32 -11.43 -9.92
C TRP A 254 -13.84 -11.63 -8.50
N ILE A 255 -14.49 -10.64 -7.88
CA ILE A 255 -15.08 -10.79 -6.54
C ILE A 255 -16.10 -11.94 -6.48
N ARG A 256 -16.89 -12.17 -7.53
CA ARG A 256 -17.83 -13.32 -7.56
C ARG A 256 -17.16 -14.67 -7.66
N ALA A 257 -16.00 -14.74 -8.32
CA ALA A 257 -15.32 -15.99 -8.59
C ALA A 257 -14.85 -16.71 -7.30
N SER A 258 -14.58 -15.98 -6.22
CA SER A 258 -14.18 -16.58 -4.95
C SER A 258 -14.58 -15.76 -3.74
N ARG A 259 -15.00 -16.44 -2.66
CA ARG A 259 -15.26 -15.84 -1.34
C ARG A 259 -14.00 -15.31 -0.65
N THR A 260 -12.81 -15.67 -1.13
CA THR A 260 -11.54 -15.15 -0.60
C THR A 260 -11.10 -13.85 -1.26
N HIS A 261 -11.73 -13.44 -2.38
CA HIS A 261 -11.36 -12.24 -3.10
C HIS A 261 -11.78 -10.97 -2.37
N HIS A 262 -10.84 -10.03 -2.16
CA HIS A 262 -11.07 -8.78 -1.42
C HIS A 262 -10.59 -7.54 -2.18
N LEU A 263 -11.49 -6.60 -2.41
CA LEU A 263 -11.21 -5.27 -2.96
C LEU A 263 -11.21 -4.23 -1.84
N VAL A 264 -10.08 -3.55 -1.67
CA VAL A 264 -9.95 -2.42 -0.75
C VAL A 264 -9.54 -1.18 -1.53
N ALA A 265 -10.23 -0.06 -1.34
CA ALA A 265 -9.78 1.23 -1.88
C ALA A 265 -9.90 2.32 -0.84
N LEU A 266 -8.79 3.01 -0.56
CA LEU A 266 -8.71 4.12 0.37
C LEU A 266 -8.44 5.40 -0.43
N ALA A 267 -9.12 6.49 -0.12
CA ALA A 267 -8.92 7.78 -0.78
C ALA A 267 -9.07 8.95 0.18
N TYR A 268 -8.37 10.05 -0.12
CA TYR A 268 -8.69 11.37 0.42
C TYR A 268 -9.42 12.21 -0.62
N ASP A 269 -10.29 13.11 -0.16
CA ASP A 269 -10.86 14.17 -1.00
C ASP A 269 -9.84 15.28 -1.27
N ASP A 270 -8.97 15.04 -2.25
CA ASP A 270 -7.88 15.95 -2.60
C ASP A 270 -8.28 17.01 -3.64
N ARG A 271 -9.56 17.08 -4.03
CA ARG A 271 -10.06 17.95 -5.11
C ARG A 271 -9.79 19.43 -4.88
N LYS A 272 -9.65 19.85 -3.63
CA LYS A 272 -9.48 21.24 -3.20
C LYS A 272 -8.06 21.57 -2.74
N ILE A 273 -7.16 20.60 -2.69
CA ILE A 273 -5.77 20.84 -2.27
C ILE A 273 -5.08 21.76 -3.28
N ARG A 274 -4.33 22.72 -2.74
CA ARG A 274 -3.48 23.63 -3.52
C ARG A 274 -2.03 23.55 -3.05
N LEU A 275 -1.12 23.49 -4.02
CA LEU A 275 0.31 23.64 -3.82
C LEU A 275 0.77 24.88 -4.61
N HIS A 276 1.42 25.83 -3.94
CA HIS A 276 1.80 27.13 -4.53
C HIS A 276 0.64 27.82 -5.27
N GLY A 277 -0.56 27.79 -4.68
CA GLY A 277 -1.77 28.40 -5.25
C GLY A 277 -2.44 27.61 -6.39
N LYS A 278 -1.78 26.59 -6.96
CA LYS A 278 -2.31 25.75 -8.04
C LYS A 278 -2.99 24.51 -7.48
N ARG A 279 -4.11 24.08 -8.07
CA ARG A 279 -4.76 22.81 -7.73
C ARG A 279 -3.82 21.65 -8.03
N VAL A 280 -3.69 20.73 -7.08
CA VAL A 280 -2.91 19.49 -7.25
C VAL A 280 -3.67 18.50 -8.13
N VAL A 281 -4.99 18.40 -7.92
CA VAL A 281 -5.86 17.48 -8.65
C VAL A 281 -6.65 18.23 -9.72
N LYS A 282 -6.69 17.67 -10.93
CA LYS A 282 -7.51 18.19 -12.04
C LYS A 282 -9.00 18.00 -11.75
N PRO A 283 -9.90 18.86 -12.25
CA PRO A 283 -11.34 18.66 -12.15
C PRO A 283 -11.75 17.25 -12.62
N GLY A 284 -12.56 16.54 -11.84
CA GLY A 284 -12.99 15.16 -12.14
C GLY A 284 -11.93 14.06 -11.90
N GLY A 285 -10.68 14.44 -11.65
CA GLY A 285 -9.57 13.52 -11.37
C GLY A 285 -9.44 13.15 -9.89
N GLY A 286 -8.41 12.36 -9.58
CA GLY A 286 -8.07 11.93 -8.21
C GLY A 286 -8.90 10.74 -7.72
N SER A 287 -8.39 10.09 -6.68
CA SER A 287 -8.96 8.85 -6.14
C SER A 287 -10.35 9.05 -5.58
N PHE A 288 -10.67 10.23 -5.04
CA PHE A 288 -12.04 10.57 -4.61
C PHE A 288 -13.07 10.34 -5.72
N ASN A 289 -12.88 10.96 -6.90
CA ASN A 289 -13.84 10.83 -8.00
C ASN A 289 -13.82 9.40 -8.56
N ALA A 290 -12.65 8.76 -8.58
CA ALA A 290 -12.52 7.37 -8.98
C ALA A 290 -13.26 6.40 -8.05
N THR A 291 -13.33 6.67 -6.73
CA THR A 291 -14.13 5.88 -5.79
C THR A 291 -15.60 5.87 -6.19
N PHE A 292 -16.18 7.03 -6.49
CA PHE A 292 -17.60 7.10 -6.88
C PHE A 292 -17.86 6.49 -8.26
N ARG A 293 -16.92 6.61 -9.21
CA ARG A 293 -17.00 5.86 -10.48
C ARG A 293 -16.95 4.35 -10.24
N MET A 294 -16.11 3.88 -9.33
CA MET A 294 -16.00 2.47 -8.97
C MET A 294 -17.29 1.97 -8.32
N ILE A 295 -17.86 2.72 -7.36
CA ILE A 295 -19.15 2.41 -6.74
C ILE A 295 -20.23 2.25 -7.81
N GLN A 296 -20.38 3.26 -8.68
CA GLN A 296 -21.39 3.23 -9.75
C GLN A 296 -21.21 2.02 -10.68
N ALA A 297 -19.97 1.69 -11.03
CA ALA A 297 -19.68 0.55 -11.90
C ALA A 297 -19.97 -0.80 -11.21
N LEU A 298 -19.67 -0.94 -9.92
CA LEU A 298 -20.00 -2.15 -9.15
C LEU A 298 -21.52 -2.30 -8.96
N GLU A 299 -22.24 -1.21 -8.69
CA GLU A 299 -23.70 -1.21 -8.59
C GLU A 299 -24.37 -1.61 -9.91
N ALA A 300 -23.85 -1.12 -11.05
CA ALA A 300 -24.31 -1.52 -12.38
C ALA A 300 -24.13 -3.02 -12.62
N GLU A 301 -23.11 -3.62 -12.02
CA GLU A 301 -22.86 -5.05 -12.04
C GLU A 301 -23.71 -5.83 -11.03
N ARG A 302 -24.68 -5.22 -10.32
CA ARG A 302 -25.48 -5.83 -9.23
C ARG A 302 -24.66 -6.19 -7.99
N MET A 303 -23.69 -5.35 -7.66
CA MET A 303 -22.85 -5.46 -6.46
C MET A 303 -23.02 -4.20 -5.60
N PRO A 304 -24.19 -4.03 -4.93
CA PRO A 304 -24.48 -2.82 -4.18
C PRO A 304 -23.56 -2.69 -2.96
N VAL A 305 -23.25 -1.44 -2.60
CA VAL A 305 -22.50 -1.11 -1.39
C VAL A 305 -23.38 -0.32 -0.43
N ARG A 306 -23.19 -0.54 0.87
CA ARG A 306 -23.86 0.22 1.93
C ARG A 306 -22.93 1.32 2.43
N GLU A 307 -23.41 2.55 2.41
CA GLU A 307 -22.70 3.68 3.02
C GLU A 307 -22.88 3.68 4.55
N SER A 308 -21.80 3.99 5.26
CA SER A 308 -21.72 4.19 6.70
C SER A 308 -20.56 5.16 7.00
N HIS A 309 -20.36 5.49 8.27
CA HIS A 309 -19.21 6.29 8.71
C HIS A 309 -18.44 5.51 9.76
N GLU A 310 -17.11 5.61 9.71
CA GLU A 310 -16.22 5.02 10.71
C GLU A 310 -15.03 5.96 10.94
N GLY A 311 -14.94 6.52 12.15
CA GLY A 311 -14.00 7.60 12.44
C GLY A 311 -14.21 8.77 11.47
N ALA A 312 -13.13 9.23 10.84
CA ALA A 312 -13.16 10.31 9.86
C ALA A 312 -13.50 9.86 8.43
N PHE A 313 -13.72 8.56 8.19
CA PHE A 313 -13.94 8.03 6.85
C PHE A 313 -15.42 7.80 6.58
N ARG A 314 -15.87 8.20 5.39
CA ARG A 314 -17.05 7.62 4.73
C ARG A 314 -16.68 6.23 4.27
N ARG A 315 -17.52 5.25 4.56
CA ARG A 315 -17.26 3.83 4.34
C ARG A 315 -18.36 3.23 3.48
N PHE A 316 -17.97 2.53 2.41
CA PHE A 316 -18.88 1.85 1.47
C PHE A 316 -18.52 0.37 1.44
N VAL A 317 -19.45 -0.48 1.87
CA VAL A 317 -19.19 -1.92 2.00
C VAL A 317 -20.23 -2.76 1.28
N GLY A 318 -19.75 -3.70 0.46
CA GLY A 318 -20.56 -4.68 -0.23
C GLY A 318 -20.01 -6.10 -0.06
N GLU A 319 -20.74 -7.09 -0.57
CA GLU A 319 -20.28 -8.48 -0.70
C GLU A 319 -19.76 -9.10 0.61
N ASP A 320 -20.51 -8.94 1.69
CA ASP A 320 -20.17 -9.46 3.02
C ASP A 320 -18.81 -8.95 3.55
N GLY A 321 -18.43 -7.70 3.21
CA GLY A 321 -17.16 -7.10 3.64
C GLY A 321 -16.03 -7.24 2.63
N ARG A 322 -16.22 -8.01 1.56
CA ARG A 322 -15.19 -8.28 0.55
C ARG A 322 -14.92 -7.09 -0.38
N VAL A 323 -15.87 -6.17 -0.49
CA VAL A 323 -15.66 -4.87 -1.14
C VAL A 323 -15.71 -3.81 -0.06
N GLU A 324 -14.60 -3.14 0.19
CA GLU A 324 -14.50 -2.07 1.18
C GLU A 324 -13.80 -0.84 0.61
N LEU A 325 -14.59 0.22 0.37
CA LEU A 325 -14.10 1.50 -0.13
C LEU A 325 -14.24 2.54 0.98
N ARG A 326 -13.18 3.30 1.27
CA ARG A 326 -13.18 4.35 2.30
C ARG A 326 -12.69 5.68 1.73
N VAL A 327 -13.40 6.75 2.05
CA VAL A 327 -13.08 8.12 1.63
C VAL A 327 -13.00 9.02 2.84
N HIS A 328 -11.83 9.61 3.06
CA HIS A 328 -11.67 10.66 4.05
C HIS A 328 -11.96 12.02 3.41
N PRO A 329 -12.90 12.82 3.95
CA PRO A 329 -13.41 14.04 3.29
C PRO A 329 -12.42 15.21 3.29
N ASN A 330 -11.29 15.09 4.00
CA ASN A 330 -10.20 16.08 4.06
C ASN A 330 -10.70 17.54 4.18
N PRO A 331 -11.51 17.88 5.20
CA PRO A 331 -12.19 19.17 5.28
C PRO A 331 -11.22 20.36 5.37
N LYS A 332 -9.99 20.11 5.82
CA LYS A 332 -8.92 21.11 5.95
C LYS A 332 -8.18 21.37 4.62
N ASN A 333 -8.43 20.57 3.58
CA ASN A 333 -7.80 20.66 2.25
C ASN A 333 -6.25 20.65 2.32
N VAL A 334 -5.71 19.79 3.19
CA VAL A 334 -4.26 19.63 3.39
C VAL A 334 -3.74 18.38 2.67
N ILE A 335 -2.44 18.30 2.44
CA ILE A 335 -1.82 17.13 1.80
C ILE A 335 -1.77 15.97 2.80
N LEU A 336 -2.69 15.01 2.66
CA LEU A 336 -2.78 13.80 3.50
C LEU A 336 -2.25 12.54 2.81
N HIS A 337 -1.88 12.63 1.54
CA HIS A 337 -1.53 11.48 0.70
C HIS A 337 -0.48 10.52 1.29
N SER A 338 0.49 11.04 2.04
CA SER A 338 1.49 10.23 2.75
C SER A 338 1.02 9.72 4.11
N ALA A 339 0.12 10.45 4.79
CA ALA A 339 -0.42 10.07 6.11
C ALA A 339 -1.10 8.70 6.08
N LEU A 340 -1.77 8.36 4.96
CA LEU A 340 -2.45 7.07 4.76
C LEU A 340 -1.56 5.87 5.06
N VAL A 341 -0.31 5.95 4.61
CA VAL A 341 0.64 4.84 4.64
C VAL A 341 1.62 4.96 5.79
N SER A 342 1.89 6.18 6.27
CA SER A 342 2.79 6.44 7.39
C SER A 342 2.10 6.29 8.74
N ASP A 343 1.00 6.99 8.96
CA ASP A 343 0.44 7.19 10.31
C ASP A 343 -0.93 6.54 10.47
N ASP A 344 -1.66 6.34 9.36
CA ASP A 344 -3.00 5.76 9.35
C ASP A 344 -3.02 4.25 9.07
N ASN A 345 -1.86 3.57 9.00
CA ASN A 345 -1.75 2.11 8.88
C ASN A 345 -2.44 1.50 7.64
N GLY A 346 -2.54 2.23 6.52
CA GLY A 346 -3.35 1.84 5.35
C GLY A 346 -3.00 0.48 4.72
N LEU A 347 -1.72 0.11 4.66
CA LEU A 347 -1.31 -1.22 4.15
C LEU A 347 -1.75 -2.33 5.12
N LEU A 348 -1.48 -2.19 6.42
CA LEU A 348 -1.93 -3.15 7.43
C LEU A 348 -3.46 -3.32 7.44
N PHE A 349 -4.20 -2.20 7.37
CA PHE A 349 -5.65 -2.22 7.27
C PHE A 349 -6.13 -3.06 6.07
N ALA A 350 -5.52 -2.85 4.91
CA ALA A 350 -5.89 -3.55 3.68
C ALA A 350 -5.58 -5.05 3.74
N LEU A 351 -4.42 -5.43 4.28
CA LEU A 351 -4.02 -6.83 4.43
C LEU A 351 -4.91 -7.59 5.43
N ALA A 352 -5.40 -6.90 6.47
CA ALA A 352 -6.27 -7.50 7.49
C ALA A 352 -7.66 -7.90 6.98
N ARG A 353 -8.16 -7.27 5.91
CA ARG A 353 -9.53 -7.49 5.43
C ARG A 353 -9.74 -8.94 5.00
N GLY A 354 -10.74 -9.58 5.59
CA GLY A 354 -11.09 -10.98 5.35
C GLY A 354 -10.22 -11.99 6.10
N LYS A 355 -9.41 -11.54 7.07
CA LYS A 355 -8.50 -12.40 7.86
C LYS A 355 -8.98 -12.63 9.30
N GLY A 356 -10.25 -12.32 9.58
CA GLY A 356 -10.88 -12.56 10.87
C GLY A 356 -10.95 -11.31 11.75
N GLU A 357 -11.95 -11.29 12.64
CA GLU A 357 -12.31 -10.12 13.44
C GLU A 357 -11.17 -9.60 14.32
N THR A 358 -10.36 -10.49 14.88
CA THR A 358 -9.23 -10.11 15.74
C THR A 358 -8.18 -9.31 14.96
N LEU A 359 -7.77 -9.79 13.78
CA LEU A 359 -6.77 -9.10 12.96
C LEU A 359 -7.32 -7.78 12.41
N GLU A 360 -8.59 -7.80 12.01
CA GLU A 360 -9.29 -6.62 11.53
C GLU A 360 -9.49 -5.54 12.61
N ALA A 361 -9.71 -5.95 13.86
CA ALA A 361 -9.83 -5.03 14.99
C ALA A 361 -8.47 -4.44 15.38
N ARG A 362 -7.38 -5.19 15.21
CA ARG A 362 -6.01 -4.73 15.47
C ARG A 362 -5.54 -3.71 14.44
N PHE A 363 -5.77 -3.97 13.16
CA PHE A 363 -5.29 -3.13 12.06
C PHE A 363 -6.39 -2.20 11.55
N ARG A 364 -6.70 -1.18 12.34
CA ARG A 364 -7.63 -0.10 11.99
C ARG A 364 -6.91 1.09 11.37
N LEU A 365 -7.66 1.90 10.61
CA LEU A 365 -7.16 3.17 10.10
C LEU A 365 -7.02 4.20 11.21
N GLY A 366 -5.99 5.03 11.11
CA GLY A 366 -5.73 6.13 12.03
C GLY A 366 -4.53 5.87 12.96
N PRO A 367 -4.09 6.91 13.69
CA PRO A 367 -2.96 6.82 14.60
C PRO A 367 -3.28 5.98 15.85
N PRO A 368 -2.24 5.47 16.55
CA PRO A 368 -0.82 5.65 16.26
C PRO A 368 -0.30 4.73 15.14
N ARG A 369 0.89 5.07 14.61
CA ARG A 369 1.69 4.20 13.73
C ARG A 369 2.06 2.90 14.47
N LEU A 370 1.50 1.76 14.05
CA LEU A 370 1.58 0.49 14.79
C LEU A 370 2.93 -0.23 14.67
N PHE A 371 3.72 0.12 13.67
CA PHE A 371 4.95 -0.59 13.28
C PHE A 371 6.23 0.17 13.63
N THR A 372 6.15 1.23 14.44
CA THR A 372 7.28 2.11 14.79
C THR A 372 8.50 1.33 15.32
N ALA A 373 8.27 0.32 16.16
CA ALA A 373 9.33 -0.51 16.74
C ALA A 373 10.03 -1.44 15.73
N LEU A 374 9.52 -1.57 14.51
CA LEU A 374 10.05 -2.44 13.45
C LEU A 374 10.66 -1.64 12.28
N VAL A 375 10.69 -0.31 12.40
CA VAL A 375 11.34 0.56 11.43
C VAL A 375 12.84 0.45 11.61
N ASP A 376 13.55 0.08 10.53
CA ASP A 376 15.01 -0.05 10.55
C ASP A 376 15.69 1.28 10.91
N PRO A 377 16.82 1.27 11.63
CA PRO A 377 17.59 2.48 11.92
C PRO A 377 18.15 3.10 10.62
N PRO A 378 18.66 4.35 10.65
CA PRO A 378 19.41 4.87 9.53
C PRO A 378 20.68 4.01 9.30
N PRO A 379 21.25 4.00 8.08
CA PRO A 379 22.50 3.32 7.81
C PRO A 379 23.55 3.80 8.80
N SER A 380 24.22 2.86 9.48
CA SER A 380 25.36 3.19 10.33
C SER A 380 26.40 3.90 9.46
N GLY A 381 26.67 5.17 9.73
CA GLY A 381 27.63 5.99 9.01
C GLY A 381 29.05 5.41 9.16
N GLY A 382 29.41 4.48 8.29
CA GLY A 382 30.80 4.09 8.09
C GLY A 382 31.51 5.27 7.43
N ASN A 383 32.54 5.80 8.10
CA ASN A 383 33.43 6.82 7.56
C ASN A 383 33.73 6.58 6.08
N ALA A 384 33.21 7.46 5.22
CA ALA A 384 33.69 7.62 3.86
C ALA A 384 35.07 8.30 3.90
N SER A 385 36.09 7.57 4.37
CA SER A 385 37.50 7.97 4.28
C SER A 385 38.39 6.77 4.63
N ALA A 386 38.51 5.81 3.71
CA ALA A 386 39.63 4.86 3.63
C ALA A 386 39.49 3.95 2.41
N ALA A 387 39.51 4.50 1.19
CA ALA A 387 39.75 3.72 -0.04
C ALA A 387 40.10 4.64 -1.22
N ALA A 388 41.16 5.43 -1.08
CA ALA A 388 41.85 6.03 -2.22
C ALA A 388 43.28 6.38 -1.81
N THR A 389 44.11 5.37 -1.56
CA THR A 389 45.57 5.47 -1.62
C THR A 389 46.14 4.06 -1.63
N SER A 390 46.51 3.61 -2.84
CA SER A 390 47.36 2.49 -3.24
C SER A 390 46.78 2.06 -4.60
N THR A 391 47.48 2.12 -5.72
CA THR A 391 48.90 1.85 -6.02
C THR A 391 49.09 2.16 -7.53
N PRO A 392 50.28 2.01 -8.13
CA PRO A 392 51.61 2.51 -7.80
C PRO A 392 51.97 3.80 -8.57
#